data_AF-A0A9D0ZFI1-F1
#
_entry.id   AF-A0A9D0ZFI1-F1
#
_cell.length_a   1.000
_cell.length_b   1.000
_cell.length_c   1.000
_cell.angle_alpha   90.00
_cell.angle_beta   90.00
_cell.angle_gamma   90.00
#
_symmetry.space_group_name_H-M   'P 1'
#
loop_
_entity.id
_entity.type
_entity.pdbx_description
1 polymer ?
#
loop_
_entity_poly.entity_id
_entity_poly.type
_entity_poly.pdbx_seq_one_letter_code
_entity_poly.pdbx_strand_id
1 'polypeptide(L)'
;MQQSSEPAYDSSEALSRGTLFPGLDLPFMNIVNQIPADSTPLRELMALNFVLQELALYLDTHASDAAAFETYKSFLQLYNEGKAKYVELYGPITRSDLAGASTYTWLNNPWPWDYTGNTEG
;
A
#
# COMPACT_ATOMS: atom_id res chain seq x y z
N MET A 1 21.61 6.86 -23.96
CA MET A 1 22.19 6.35 -22.70
C MET A 1 21.64 7.23 -21.59
N GLN A 2 20.93 6.67 -20.63
CA GLN A 2 20.36 7.42 -19.52
C GLN A 2 21.54 8.03 -18.73
N GLN A 3 21.64 9.37 -18.74
CA GLN A 3 22.72 10.07 -18.05
C GLN A 3 22.43 10.12 -16.54
N SER A 4 23.52 9.98 -15.77
CA SER A 4 23.73 10.16 -14.32
C SER A 4 22.50 10.05 -13.39
N SER A 5 22.55 9.10 -12.46
CA SER A 5 21.63 8.93 -11.33
C SER A 5 21.75 10.01 -10.25
N GLU A 6 22.30 11.18 -10.58
CA GLU A 6 22.70 12.22 -9.64
C GLU A 6 22.22 13.60 -10.16
N PRO A 7 21.53 14.40 -9.33
CA PRO A 7 21.16 14.09 -7.95
C PRO A 7 20.02 13.06 -7.87
N ALA A 8 20.02 12.22 -6.84
CA ALA A 8 18.89 11.39 -6.45
C ALA A 8 18.34 11.85 -5.09
N TYR A 9 17.03 11.69 -4.86
CA TYR A 9 16.42 11.92 -3.56
C TYR A 9 16.90 10.90 -2.52
N ASP A 10 16.83 11.27 -1.24
CA ASP A 10 16.89 10.29 -0.15
C ASP A 10 15.75 9.27 -0.28
N SER A 11 15.92 8.04 0.22
CA SER A 11 14.92 6.98 0.07
C SER A 11 13.53 7.37 0.60
N SER A 12 13.47 8.11 1.70
CA SER A 12 12.20 8.59 2.27
C SER A 12 11.54 9.67 1.41
N GLU A 13 12.33 10.60 0.88
CA GLU A 13 11.84 11.64 -0.01
C GLU A 13 11.44 11.06 -1.38
N ALA A 14 12.23 10.15 -1.93
CA ALA A 14 11.92 9.44 -3.17
C ALA A 14 10.60 8.68 -3.09
N LEU A 15 10.33 8.04 -1.95
CA LEU A 15 9.07 7.37 -1.69
C LEU A 15 7.89 8.35 -1.68
N SER A 16 8.07 9.53 -1.08
CA SER A 16 7.05 10.60 -1.08
C SER A 16 6.82 11.18 -2.48
N ARG A 17 7.89 11.37 -3.26
CA ARG A 17 7.83 11.90 -4.63
C ARG A 17 7.33 10.89 -5.65
N GLY A 18 7.52 9.59 -5.38
CA GLY A 18 7.24 8.52 -6.34
C GLY A 18 8.33 8.37 -7.42
N THR A 19 9.49 8.99 -7.22
CA THR A 19 10.65 8.91 -8.13
C THR A 19 11.94 9.13 -7.33
N LEU A 20 13.02 8.44 -7.71
CA LEU A 20 14.36 8.68 -7.17
C LEU A 20 15.01 9.93 -7.77
N PHE A 21 14.53 10.41 -8.92
CA PHE A 21 15.21 11.42 -9.72
C PHE A 21 14.45 12.75 -9.66
N PRO A 22 15.03 13.82 -9.09
CA PRO A 22 14.43 15.16 -9.06
C PRO A 22 14.11 15.72 -10.43
N GLY A 23 14.91 15.38 -11.45
CA GLY A 23 14.64 15.76 -12.84
C GLY A 23 13.38 15.13 -13.43
N LEU A 24 12.83 14.09 -12.80
CA LEU A 24 11.57 13.46 -13.17
C LEU A 24 10.41 13.82 -12.22
N ASP A 25 10.65 14.54 -11.12
CA ASP A 25 9.60 15.05 -10.21
C ASP A 25 8.93 16.28 -10.84
N LEU A 26 8.17 16.05 -11.91
CA LEU A 26 7.45 17.09 -12.63
C LEU A 26 6.02 17.21 -12.10
N PRO A 27 5.55 18.41 -11.73
CA PRO A 27 4.20 18.60 -11.22
C PRO A 27 3.16 18.34 -12.32
N PHE A 28 2.14 17.56 -12.02
CA PHE A 28 0.98 17.39 -12.90
C PHE A 28 -0.02 18.50 -12.60
N MET A 29 -0.31 19.40 -13.55
CA MET A 29 -1.25 20.52 -13.34
C MET A 29 -0.90 21.39 -12.11
N ASN A 30 0.40 21.61 -11.86
CA ASN A 30 0.92 22.31 -10.67
C ASN A 30 0.62 21.59 -9.33
N ILE A 31 0.24 20.32 -9.38
CA ILE A 31 0.07 19.44 -8.23
C ILE A 31 1.36 18.64 -8.08
N VAL A 32 1.97 18.75 -6.90
CA VAL A 32 3.15 17.96 -6.50
C VAL A 32 2.73 16.85 -5.54
N ASN A 33 3.40 15.71 -5.61
CA ASN A 33 3.16 14.64 -4.67
C ASN A 33 3.77 15.03 -3.32
N GLN A 34 2.92 15.35 -2.34
CA GLN A 34 3.30 15.72 -0.97
C GLN A 34 2.85 14.67 0.04
N ILE A 35 2.56 13.46 -0.44
CA ILE A 35 2.11 12.37 0.43
C ILE A 35 3.25 12.09 1.42
N PRO A 36 3.08 12.39 2.73
CA PRO A 36 4.18 12.38 3.70
C PRO A 36 4.79 11.00 3.78
N ALA A 37 6.10 10.84 3.94
CA ALA A 37 6.75 9.53 3.93
C ALA A 37 6.37 8.61 5.13
N ASP A 38 5.62 9.13 6.09
CA ASP A 38 5.28 8.44 7.33
C ASP A 38 4.57 7.09 7.08
N SER A 39 5.00 6.06 7.83
CA SER A 39 4.37 4.75 7.79
C SER A 39 3.03 4.83 8.52
N THR A 40 1.93 4.73 7.77
CA THR A 40 0.61 4.47 8.35
C THR A 40 0.32 2.97 8.30
N PRO A 41 -0.53 2.43 9.20
CA PRO A 41 -0.92 1.02 9.15
C PRO A 41 -1.45 0.58 7.78
N LEU A 42 -2.19 1.46 7.09
CA LEU A 42 -2.66 1.19 5.72
C LEU A 42 -1.51 1.08 4.73
N ARG A 43 -0.50 1.95 4.83
CA ARG A 43 0.65 1.92 3.91
C ARG A 43 1.53 0.70 4.13
N GLU A 44 1.74 0.30 5.37
CA GLU A 44 2.45 -0.93 5.69
C GLU A 44 1.73 -2.14 5.05
N LEU A 45 0.39 -2.18 5.14
CA LEU A 45 -0.40 -3.20 4.45
C LEU A 45 -0.28 -3.15 2.93
N MET A 46 -0.31 -1.96 2.34
CA MET A 46 -0.12 -1.80 0.90
C MET A 46 1.28 -2.24 0.45
N ALA A 47 2.32 -1.94 1.22
CA ALA A 47 3.68 -2.38 0.95
C ALA A 47 3.82 -3.92 1.02
N LEU A 48 3.24 -4.54 2.05
CA LEU A 48 3.20 -6.00 2.16
C LEU A 48 2.46 -6.65 0.97
N ASN A 49 1.32 -6.08 0.58
CA ASN A 49 0.56 -6.57 -0.57
C ASN A 49 1.32 -6.42 -1.89
N PHE A 50 2.07 -5.33 -2.05
CA PHE A 50 2.94 -5.13 -3.20
C PHE A 50 4.00 -6.22 -3.29
N VAL A 51 4.72 -6.50 -2.18
CA VAL A 51 5.73 -7.57 -2.14
C VAL A 51 5.12 -8.94 -2.47
N LEU A 52 3.91 -9.22 -1.97
CA LEU A 52 3.20 -10.45 -2.30
C LEU A 52 2.90 -10.57 -3.79
N GLN A 53 2.45 -9.49 -4.44
CA GLN A 53 2.15 -9.48 -5.86
C GLN A 53 3.40 -9.67 -6.72
N GLU A 54 4.51 -9.02 -6.35
CA GLU A 54 5.79 -9.16 -7.06
C GLU A 54 6.36 -10.58 -6.92
N LEU A 55 6.32 -11.17 -5.72
CA LEU A 55 6.77 -12.54 -5.49
C LEU A 55 5.88 -13.56 -6.21
N ALA A 56 4.56 -13.36 -6.24
CA ALA A 56 3.65 -14.22 -6.99
C ALA A 56 3.99 -14.18 -8.49
N LEU A 57 4.19 -12.98 -9.05
CA LEU A 57 4.57 -12.81 -10.46
C LEU A 57 5.93 -13.46 -10.78
N TYR A 58 6.90 -13.37 -9.87
CA TYR A 58 8.17 -14.08 -10.00
C TYR A 58 7.96 -15.60 -10.02
N LEU A 59 7.20 -16.13 -9.07
CA LEU A 59 6.93 -17.57 -8.92
C LEU A 59 6.13 -18.16 -10.09
N ASP A 60 5.31 -17.38 -10.80
CA ASP A 60 4.63 -17.81 -12.03
C ASP A 60 5.61 -18.33 -13.09
N THR A 61 6.85 -17.83 -13.09
CA THR A 61 7.92 -18.27 -14.00
C THR A 61 8.99 -19.14 -13.32
N HIS A 62 9.05 -19.16 -11.99
CA HIS A 62 10.06 -19.87 -11.17
C HIS A 62 9.41 -20.74 -10.09
N ALA A 63 8.39 -21.53 -10.45
CA ALA A 63 7.57 -22.28 -9.50
C ALA A 63 8.33 -23.28 -8.61
N SER A 64 9.53 -23.72 -9.02
CA SER A 64 10.38 -24.62 -8.23
C SER A 64 11.31 -23.92 -7.23
N ASP A 65 11.33 -22.59 -7.19
CA ASP A 65 12.13 -21.83 -6.23
C ASP A 65 11.48 -21.87 -4.84
N ALA A 66 11.93 -22.82 -4.03
CA ALA A 66 11.46 -23.00 -2.67
C ALA A 66 11.80 -21.79 -1.76
N ALA A 67 12.91 -21.10 -1.99
CA ALA A 67 13.31 -19.97 -1.14
C ALA A 67 12.41 -18.75 -1.36
N ALA A 68 12.06 -18.47 -2.63
CA ALA A 68 11.08 -17.45 -2.97
C ALA A 68 9.70 -17.79 -2.41
N PHE A 69 9.29 -19.07 -2.46
CA PHE A 69 8.01 -19.50 -1.90
C PHE A 69 7.94 -19.42 -0.36
N GLU A 70 9.01 -19.79 0.36
CA GLU A 70 9.08 -19.58 1.82
C GLU A 70 8.98 -18.10 2.19
N THR A 71 9.65 -17.23 1.41
CA THR A 71 9.58 -15.78 1.58
C THR A 71 8.16 -15.27 1.36
N TYR A 72 7.50 -15.71 0.28
CA TYR A 72 6.10 -15.39 -0.01
C TYR A 72 5.17 -15.77 1.15
N LYS A 73 5.31 -16.98 1.71
CA LYS A 73 4.51 -17.43 2.86
C LYS A 73 4.73 -16.56 4.10
N SER A 74 5.97 -16.17 4.38
CA SER A 74 6.30 -15.27 5.50
C SER A 74 5.60 -13.92 5.37
N PHE A 75 5.69 -13.29 4.20
CA PHE A 75 4.99 -12.04 3.92
C PHE A 75 3.47 -12.19 3.95
N LEU A 76 2.95 -13.34 3.51
CA LEU A 76 1.52 -13.61 3.49
C LEU A 76 0.95 -13.69 4.91
N GLN A 77 1.69 -14.35 5.82
CA GLN A 77 1.34 -14.36 7.24
C GLN A 77 1.33 -12.95 7.82
N LEU A 78 2.40 -12.18 7.59
CA LEU A 78 2.52 -10.80 8.10
C LEU A 78 1.41 -9.89 7.56
N TYR A 79 1.06 -10.01 6.27
CA TYR A 79 -0.05 -9.30 5.65
C TYR A 79 -1.38 -9.65 6.31
N ASN A 80 -1.66 -10.93 6.54
CA ASN A 80 -2.91 -11.37 7.15
C ASN A 80 -3.05 -10.87 8.60
N GLU A 81 -1.96 -10.91 9.37
CA GLU A 81 -1.93 -10.36 10.74
C GLU A 81 -2.15 -8.84 10.75
N GLY A 82 -1.47 -8.11 9.87
CA GLY A 82 -1.64 -6.67 9.72
C GLY A 82 -3.05 -6.30 9.26
N LYS A 83 -3.63 -7.08 8.33
CA LYS A 83 -4.98 -6.87 7.80
C LYS A 83 -6.02 -7.07 8.91
N ALA A 84 -5.89 -8.13 9.70
CA ALA A 84 -6.79 -8.39 10.83
C ALA A 84 -6.80 -7.23 11.82
N LYS A 85 -5.62 -6.75 12.24
CA LYS A 85 -5.48 -5.60 13.14
C LYS A 85 -6.05 -4.32 12.53
N TYR A 86 -5.80 -4.06 11.25
CA TYR A 86 -6.33 -2.89 10.58
C TYR A 86 -7.86 -2.92 10.52
N VAL A 87 -8.43 -4.07 10.16
CA VAL A 87 -9.89 -4.23 10.07
C VAL A 87 -10.56 -4.03 11.42
N GLU A 88 -9.96 -4.54 12.50
CA GLU A 88 -10.45 -4.34 13.87
C GLU A 88 -10.49 -2.86 14.27
N LEU A 89 -9.47 -2.09 13.90
CA LEU A 89 -9.31 -0.69 14.33
C LEU A 89 -10.00 0.32 13.41
N TYR A 90 -10.02 0.06 12.10
CA TYR A 90 -10.39 1.03 11.08
C TYR A 90 -11.57 0.59 10.19
N GLY A 91 -11.98 -0.67 10.26
CA GLY A 91 -13.08 -1.22 9.48
C GLY A 91 -12.65 -2.03 8.24
N PRO A 92 -13.63 -2.60 7.51
CA PRO A 92 -13.38 -3.60 6.47
C PRO A 92 -12.62 -3.03 5.26
N ILE A 93 -11.60 -3.74 4.78
CA ILE A 93 -10.86 -3.39 3.55
C ILE A 93 -11.51 -4.05 2.32
N THR A 94 -12.07 -5.24 2.51
CA THR A 94 -12.75 -6.05 1.51
C THR A 94 -14.11 -6.49 2.03
N ARG A 95 -15.06 -6.77 1.14
CA ARG A 95 -16.40 -7.22 1.56
C ARG A 95 -16.39 -8.53 2.36
N SER A 96 -15.40 -9.39 2.15
CA SER A 96 -15.21 -10.61 2.94
C SER A 96 -14.89 -10.35 4.41
N ASP A 97 -14.35 -9.19 4.74
CA ASP A 97 -14.03 -8.82 6.13
C ASP A 97 -15.30 -8.62 6.98
N LEU A 98 -16.46 -8.47 6.33
CA LEU A 98 -17.78 -8.40 6.97
C LEU A 98 -18.30 -9.76 7.46
N ALA A 99 -17.62 -10.87 7.17
CA ALA A 99 -18.14 -12.21 7.49
C ALA A 99 -18.46 -12.39 8.99
N GLY A 100 -17.75 -11.68 9.87
CA GLY A 100 -18.00 -11.66 11.32
C GLY A 100 -18.71 -10.40 11.83
N ALA A 101 -19.12 -9.48 10.95
CA ALA A 101 -19.72 -8.21 11.36
C ALA A 101 -21.20 -8.40 11.76
N SER A 102 -21.61 -7.76 12.85
CA SER A 102 -23.02 -7.76 13.29
C SER A 102 -23.92 -6.87 12.44
N THR A 103 -23.35 -5.92 11.70
CA THR A 103 -24.05 -4.95 10.84
C THR A 103 -23.27 -4.75 9.54
N TYR A 104 -23.93 -4.21 8.51
CA TYR A 104 -23.32 -3.97 7.20
C TYR A 104 -22.45 -2.70 7.21
N THR A 105 -21.26 -2.79 7.81
CA THR A 105 -20.36 -1.65 8.01
C THR A 105 -19.55 -1.24 6.77
N TRP A 106 -19.72 -1.92 5.63
CA TRP A 106 -19.01 -1.60 4.38
C TRP A 106 -19.28 -0.18 3.86
N LEU A 107 -20.44 0.37 4.19
CA LEU A 107 -20.81 1.73 3.80
C LEU A 107 -20.47 2.77 4.87
N ASN A 108 -19.92 2.35 6.01
CA ASN A 108 -19.61 3.28 7.09
C ASN A 108 -18.38 4.12 6.75
N ASN A 109 -18.55 5.43 6.86
CA ASN A 109 -17.58 6.48 6.58
C ASN A 109 -16.37 6.45 7.56
N PRO A 110 -15.23 7.07 7.20
CA PRO A 110 -15.02 7.98 6.07
C PRO A 110 -14.39 7.33 4.83
N TRP A 111 -14.97 7.59 3.65
CA TRP A 111 -14.31 7.29 2.39
C TRP A 111 -13.16 8.27 2.13
N PRO A 112 -12.10 7.88 1.39
CA PRO A 112 -10.97 8.76 1.09
C PRO A 112 -11.36 10.04 0.33
N TRP A 113 -12.52 10.08 -0.33
CA TRP A 113 -13.07 11.23 -1.04
C TRP A 113 -14.17 11.99 -0.27
N ASP A 114 -14.55 11.55 0.92
CA ASP A 114 -15.47 12.28 1.80
C ASP A 114 -14.70 13.38 2.55
N TYR A 115 -14.33 14.44 1.83
CA TYR A 115 -13.65 15.61 2.39
C TYR A 115 -14.58 16.51 3.22
N THR A 116 -15.89 16.26 3.22
CA THR A 116 -16.89 17.06 3.94
C THR A 116 -17.62 16.19 4.95
N GLY A 117 -17.51 16.52 6.23
CA GLY A 117 -18.21 15.89 7.34
C GLY A 117 -19.73 16.06 7.27
N ASN A 118 -20.38 15.35 6.37
CA ASN A 118 -21.81 15.10 6.44
C ASN A 118 -22.00 13.78 7.18
N THR A 119 -22.07 13.87 8.50
CA THR A 119 -22.78 12.88 9.32
C THR A 119 -24.26 12.98 8.95
N GLU A 120 -24.72 12.17 8.00
CA GLU A 120 -26.15 11.88 7.88
C GLU A 120 -26.45 10.76 8.88
N GLY A 121 -27.42 11.04 9.77
CA GLY A 121 -27.72 10.28 10.98
C GLY A 121 -28.66 9.10 10.82
#